data_AF-A0A369YZB2-F1
#
_entry.id   AF-A0A369YZB2-F1
#
_cell.length_a   1.000
_cell.length_b   1.000
_cell.length_c   1.000
_cell.angle_alpha   90.00
_cell.angle_beta   90.00
_cell.angle_gamma   90.00
#
_symmetry.space_group_name_H-M   'P 1'
#
loop_
_entity.id
_entity.type
_entity.pdbx_description
1 polymer ?
#
loop_
_entity_poly.entity_id
_entity_poly.type
_entity_poly.pdbx_seq_one_letter_code
_entity_poly.pdbx_strand_id
1 'polypeptide(L)'
;MAAKTTPFQKTRFYIGTSEDVGKKITACTVTPNATITVPSSGFKTGDCVLVTGLGALDGYYPVKSVAADVITLADEVDWSAYDQPTVFTDAKAALVKWSNNFCELRNLERSEDTLTEEDVTTMCDDGKATEAGEFEYGETQMKFFTAPTSEMQKLCRKKFFSKSKFPFRLVFPNGQGTMYGTGYFKSGNGYSGETMGKFESGATIKHTKQEYHLPVA
;
A
#
# COMPACT_ATOMS: atom_id res chain seq x y z
N MET A 1 -8.62 17.49 -21.59
CA MET A 1 -7.88 16.39 -22.27
C MET A 1 -8.70 15.13 -22.15
N ALA A 2 -8.87 14.35 -23.23
CA ALA A 2 -9.50 13.04 -23.11
C ALA A 2 -8.64 12.16 -22.19
N ALA A 3 -9.25 11.52 -21.19
CA ALA A 3 -8.58 10.57 -20.33
C ALA A 3 -7.98 9.47 -21.21
N LYS A 4 -6.64 9.39 -21.27
CA LYS A 4 -5.95 8.29 -21.93
C LYS A 4 -6.09 7.09 -21.01
N THR A 5 -6.63 5.98 -21.51
CA THR A 5 -6.69 4.73 -20.77
C THR A 5 -5.27 4.28 -20.39
N THR A 6 -5.12 3.72 -19.20
CA THR A 6 -3.83 3.23 -18.69
C THR A 6 -3.60 1.80 -19.15
N PRO A 7 -2.61 1.51 -20.02
CA PRO A 7 -2.35 0.14 -20.45
C PRO A 7 -1.78 -0.70 -19.31
N PHE A 8 -2.15 -1.98 -19.26
CA PHE A 8 -1.54 -2.91 -18.31
C PHE A 8 -0.06 -3.19 -18.64
N GLN A 9 0.26 -3.31 -19.93
CA GLN A 9 1.64 -3.52 -20.37
C GLN A 9 2.53 -2.34 -19.96
N LYS A 10 3.75 -2.64 -19.51
CA LYS A 10 4.74 -1.70 -18.95
C LYS A 10 4.44 -1.21 -17.53
N THR A 11 3.36 -1.66 -16.91
CA THR A 11 3.15 -1.49 -15.47
C THR A 11 4.26 -2.21 -14.71
N ARG A 12 4.75 -1.59 -13.62
CA ARG A 12 5.81 -2.16 -12.80
C ARG A 12 5.29 -2.42 -11.39
N PHE A 13 5.49 -3.63 -10.89
CA PHE A 13 5.03 -4.03 -9.57
C PHE A 13 6.24 -4.37 -8.70
N TYR A 14 6.23 -3.84 -7.48
CA TYR A 14 7.33 -3.96 -6.54
C TYR A 14 6.79 -4.29 -5.14
N ILE A 15 7.55 -5.08 -4.40
CA ILE A 15 7.27 -5.42 -3.01
C ILE A 15 8.39 -4.87 -2.12
N GLY A 16 8.03 -4.30 -0.97
CA GLY A 16 8.98 -3.82 0.04
C GLY A 16 9.80 -4.97 0.63
N THR A 17 11.12 -4.82 0.65
CA THR A 17 12.06 -5.86 1.08
C THR A 17 12.55 -5.66 2.51
N SER A 18 12.85 -4.41 2.85
CA SER A 18 13.41 -3.94 4.12
C SER A 18 13.26 -2.43 4.20
N GLU A 19 13.59 -1.87 5.35
CA GLU A 19 13.59 -0.44 5.62
C GLU A 19 15.00 0.03 5.99
N ASP A 20 15.32 1.29 5.69
CA ASP A 20 16.52 1.94 6.20
C ASP A 20 16.45 2.18 7.71
N VAL A 21 17.58 2.59 8.29
CA VAL A 21 17.63 3.03 9.69
C VAL A 21 16.67 4.21 9.88
N GLY A 22 15.72 4.05 10.79
CA GLY A 22 14.70 5.06 11.08
C GLY A 22 15.31 6.38 11.57
N LYS A 23 14.90 7.48 10.95
CA LYS A 23 15.25 8.85 11.31
C LYS A 23 14.20 9.45 12.21
N LYS A 24 14.60 10.25 13.20
CA LYS A 24 13.70 10.79 14.22
C LYS A 24 12.69 11.76 13.59
N ILE A 25 11.41 11.57 13.93
CA ILE A 25 10.36 12.54 13.66
C ILE A 25 10.33 13.54 14.83
N THR A 26 10.33 14.83 14.54
CA THR A 26 10.34 15.89 15.58
C THR A 26 9.02 16.63 15.71
N ALA A 27 8.18 16.56 14.69
CA ALA A 27 6.83 17.11 14.70
C ALA A 27 5.98 16.38 13.65
N CYS A 28 4.66 16.42 13.82
CA CYS A 28 3.72 16.04 12.79
C CYS A 28 2.51 16.97 12.83
N THR A 29 1.80 17.04 11.71
CA THR A 29 0.56 17.82 11.58
C THR A 29 -0.50 16.93 10.96
N VAL A 30 -1.71 16.96 11.52
CA VAL A 30 -2.86 16.16 11.05
C VAL A 30 -3.75 16.94 10.08
N THR A 31 -3.80 18.27 10.19
CA THR A 31 -4.63 19.15 9.34
C THR A 31 -3.86 20.41 8.91
N PRO A 32 -4.08 20.96 7.70
CA PRO A 32 -5.02 20.50 6.68
C PRO A 32 -4.54 19.28 5.88
N ASN A 33 -3.23 18.97 5.90
CA ASN A 33 -2.64 17.80 5.25
C ASN A 33 -1.74 17.07 6.25
N ALA A 34 -1.65 15.75 6.12
CA ALA A 34 -0.75 14.93 6.91
C ALA A 34 0.73 15.26 6.58
N THR A 35 1.46 15.80 7.56
CA THR A 35 2.90 16.07 7.42
C THR A 35 3.69 15.54 8.60
N ILE A 36 4.96 15.23 8.34
CA ILE A 36 5.95 14.89 9.37
C ILE A 36 7.20 15.74 9.17
N THR A 37 7.85 16.14 10.26
CA THR A 37 9.14 16.83 10.23
C THR A 37 10.24 15.84 10.58
N VAL A 38 11.16 15.60 9.66
CA VAL A 38 12.30 14.69 9.83
C VAL A 38 13.57 15.43 9.39
N PRO A 39 14.37 15.94 10.34
CA PRO A 39 15.58 16.66 10.03
C PRO A 39 16.55 15.84 9.16
N SER A 40 17.04 16.43 8.06
CA SER A 40 18.00 15.75 7.16
C SER A 40 17.52 14.36 6.70
N SER A 41 16.23 14.26 6.38
CA SER A 41 15.60 12.99 5.98
C SER A 41 16.23 12.36 4.74
N GLY A 42 16.66 13.17 3.77
CA GLY A 42 17.13 12.69 2.47
C GLY A 42 16.05 12.00 1.63
N PHE A 43 14.80 12.03 2.07
CA PHE A 43 13.65 11.47 1.34
C PHE A 43 13.30 12.36 0.14
N LYS A 44 12.64 11.76 -0.84
CA LYS A 44 12.25 12.42 -2.08
C LYS A 44 10.78 12.15 -2.40
N THR A 45 10.20 13.00 -3.23
CA THR A 45 8.88 12.75 -3.83
C THR A 45 8.85 11.38 -4.50
N GLY A 46 7.80 10.61 -4.23
CA GLY A 46 7.63 9.25 -4.74
C GLY A 46 8.32 8.17 -3.90
N ASP A 47 9.01 8.53 -2.81
CA ASP A 47 9.44 7.54 -1.82
C ASP A 47 8.24 7.05 -0.98
N CYS A 48 8.41 5.90 -0.33
CA CYS A 48 7.49 5.42 0.69
C CYS A 48 8.25 5.30 2.00
N VAL A 49 7.65 5.80 3.06
CA VAL A 49 8.24 5.81 4.40
C VAL A 49 7.39 5.00 5.36
N LEU A 50 8.04 4.20 6.19
CA LEU A 50 7.43 3.59 7.37
C LEU A 50 7.52 4.58 8.52
N VAL A 51 6.37 5.01 9.02
CA VAL A 51 6.21 5.82 10.23
C VAL A 51 5.91 4.90 11.40
N THR A 52 6.65 5.07 12.49
CA THR A 52 6.52 4.30 13.74
C THR A 52 6.62 5.22 14.95
N GLY A 53 6.00 4.86 16.07
CA GLY A 53 6.10 5.61 17.32
C GLY A 53 5.19 6.83 17.41
N LEU A 54 4.22 6.96 16.50
CA LEU A 54 3.12 7.93 16.54
C LEU A 54 1.77 7.27 16.89
N GLY A 55 1.74 5.98 17.22
CA GLY A 55 0.55 5.27 17.67
C GLY A 55 -0.40 4.96 16.53
N ALA A 56 -1.61 5.51 16.55
CA ALA A 56 -2.62 5.25 15.52
C ALA A 56 -2.19 5.71 14.11
N LEU A 57 -1.25 6.66 14.04
CA LEU A 57 -0.68 7.18 12.80
C LEU A 57 0.46 6.32 12.23
N ASP A 58 0.80 5.20 12.86
CA ASP A 58 1.88 4.33 12.38
C ASP A 58 1.47 3.57 11.11
N GLY A 59 2.35 3.52 10.12
CA GLY A 59 2.05 2.89 8.84
C GLY A 59 3.04 3.23 7.72
N TYR A 60 2.74 2.71 6.53
CA TYR A 60 3.48 3.03 5.31
C TYR A 60 2.76 4.13 4.55
N TYR A 61 3.47 5.22 4.26
CA TYR A 61 2.90 6.38 3.61
C TYR A 61 3.78 6.82 2.42
N PRO A 62 3.18 7.10 1.25
CA PRO A 62 3.91 7.70 0.14
C PRO A 62 4.20 9.20 0.39
N VAL A 63 5.38 9.63 -0.02
CA VAL A 63 5.84 11.02 0.07
C VAL A 63 5.41 11.79 -1.18
N LYS A 64 4.57 12.80 -0.98
CA LYS A 64 4.13 13.72 -2.04
C LYS A 64 5.18 14.78 -2.32
N SER A 65 5.64 15.47 -1.29
CA SER A 65 6.63 16.53 -1.43
C SER A 65 7.50 16.66 -0.20
N VAL A 66 8.68 17.25 -0.38
CA VAL A 66 9.62 17.54 0.69
C VAL A 66 10.03 19.01 0.59
N ALA A 67 9.79 19.77 1.65
CA ALA A 67 10.17 21.16 1.80
C ALA A 67 11.11 21.28 3.00
N ALA A 68 12.42 21.33 2.73
CA ALA A 68 13.47 21.23 3.74
C ALA A 68 13.30 19.96 4.60
N ASP A 69 12.95 20.12 5.88
CA ASP A 69 12.75 19.01 6.81
C ASP A 69 11.29 18.55 6.90
N VAL A 70 10.36 19.26 6.27
CA VAL A 70 8.92 18.95 6.29
C VAL A 70 8.57 18.07 5.11
N ILE A 71 8.03 16.89 5.40
CA ILE A 71 7.59 15.90 4.44
C ILE A 71 6.06 15.93 4.41
N THR A 72 5.50 16.18 3.23
CA THR A 72 4.05 16.08 2.98
C THR A 72 3.75 14.69 2.45
N LEU A 73 2.81 13.99 3.09
CA LEU A 73 2.33 12.69 2.64
C LEU A 73 1.32 12.86 1.48
N ALA A 74 0.89 11.76 0.86
CA ALA A 74 -0.14 11.83 -0.19
C ALA A 74 -1.45 12.47 0.32
N ASP A 75 -2.19 13.11 -0.58
CA ASP A 75 -3.42 13.84 -0.24
C ASP A 75 -4.52 12.92 0.31
N GLU A 76 -4.52 11.65 -0.09
CA GLU A 76 -5.44 10.63 0.41
C GLU A 76 -5.10 10.16 1.83
N VAL A 77 -3.97 10.60 2.40
CA VAL A 77 -3.64 10.33 3.80
C VAL A 77 -4.42 11.28 4.69
N ASP A 78 -5.53 10.78 5.25
CA ASP A 78 -6.35 11.52 6.19
C ASP A 78 -6.05 11.12 7.64
N TRP A 79 -5.56 12.09 8.42
CA TRP A 79 -5.32 11.95 9.87
C TRP A 79 -6.29 12.80 10.70
N SER A 80 -7.29 13.43 10.10
CA SER A 80 -8.16 14.41 10.75
C SER A 80 -8.98 13.85 11.91
N ALA A 81 -9.26 12.54 11.90
CA ALA A 81 -9.96 11.84 12.97
C ALA A 81 -9.10 11.53 14.20
N TYR A 82 -7.78 11.81 14.17
CA TYR A 82 -6.86 11.53 15.25
C TYR A 82 -6.35 12.80 15.92
N ASP A 83 -6.14 12.72 17.23
CA ASP A 83 -5.46 13.78 17.97
C ASP A 83 -4.00 13.91 17.50
N GLN A 84 -3.55 15.15 17.35
CA GLN A 84 -2.16 15.42 16.98
C GLN A 84 -1.21 14.96 18.11
N PRO A 85 -0.26 14.04 17.84
CA PRO A 85 0.74 13.63 18.81
C PRO A 85 1.55 14.81 19.34
N THR A 86 1.79 14.82 20.65
CA THR A 86 2.63 15.82 21.34
C THR A 86 3.96 15.24 21.81
N VAL A 87 4.11 13.92 21.79
CA VAL A 87 5.32 13.20 22.25
C VAL A 87 5.94 12.44 21.07
N PHE A 88 7.23 12.69 20.83
CA PHE A 88 7.97 12.17 19.67
C PHE A 88 9.25 11.41 20.06
N THR A 89 9.32 10.90 21.30
CA THR A 89 10.54 10.29 21.84
C THR A 89 11.00 9.09 21.01
N ASP A 90 10.05 8.23 20.63
CA ASP A 90 10.30 7.01 19.87
C ASP A 90 9.88 7.12 18.40
N ALA A 91 9.39 8.30 17.99
CA ALA A 91 8.84 8.53 16.66
C ALA A 91 9.93 8.51 15.58
N LYS A 92 9.79 7.64 14.59
CA LYS A 92 10.77 7.45 13.51
C LYS A 92 10.10 7.26 12.16
N ALA A 93 10.76 7.76 11.12
CA ALA A 93 10.46 7.53 9.72
C ALA A 93 11.62 6.77 9.06
N ALA A 94 11.33 5.65 8.39
CA ALA A 94 12.32 4.84 7.69
C ALA A 94 11.96 4.71 6.21
N LEU A 95 12.95 4.85 5.32
CA LEU A 95 12.73 4.69 3.88
C LEU A 95 12.53 3.20 3.53
N VAL A 96 11.49 2.90 2.76
CA VAL A 96 11.23 1.54 2.26
C VAL A 96 12.13 1.21 1.07
N LYS A 97 12.82 0.06 1.14
CA LYS A 97 13.57 -0.51 0.02
C LYS A 97 12.71 -1.45 -0.80
N TRP A 98 12.69 -1.24 -2.10
CA TRP A 98 11.90 -2.02 -3.04
C TRP A 98 12.69 -3.19 -3.62
N SER A 99 11.99 -4.26 -3.96
CA SER A 99 12.50 -5.36 -4.77
C SER A 99 12.70 -4.93 -6.24
N ASN A 100 13.23 -5.84 -7.06
CA ASN A 100 13.20 -5.70 -8.51
C ASN A 100 11.76 -5.76 -9.06
N ASN A 101 11.54 -5.34 -10.30
CA ASN A 101 10.21 -5.43 -10.93
C ASN A 101 9.76 -6.89 -11.04
N PHE A 102 8.50 -7.17 -10.73
CA PHE A 102 7.91 -8.50 -10.92
C PHE A 102 7.56 -8.74 -12.39
N CYS A 103 8.55 -9.13 -13.20
CA CYS A 103 8.42 -9.25 -14.65
C CYS A 103 7.59 -10.45 -15.12
N GLU A 104 7.47 -11.51 -14.32
CA GLU A 104 6.71 -12.72 -14.69
C GLU A 104 5.19 -12.54 -14.54
N LEU A 105 4.74 -11.38 -14.07
CA LEU A 105 3.35 -11.08 -13.78
C LEU A 105 2.55 -10.86 -15.07
N ARG A 106 1.45 -11.61 -15.22
CA ARG A 106 0.57 -11.60 -16.40
C ARG A 106 -0.76 -10.90 -16.16
N ASN A 107 -1.22 -10.92 -14.91
CA ASN A 107 -2.52 -10.39 -14.52
C ASN A 107 -2.43 -9.92 -13.06
N LEU A 108 -3.02 -8.76 -12.82
CA LEU A 108 -3.16 -8.12 -11.52
C LEU A 108 -4.60 -7.65 -11.40
N GLU A 109 -5.31 -8.13 -10.39
CA GLU A 109 -6.70 -7.79 -10.14
C GLU A 109 -6.82 -7.30 -8.69
N ARG A 110 -7.40 -6.12 -8.50
CA ARG A 110 -7.79 -5.59 -7.19
C ARG A 110 -9.28 -5.83 -7.02
N SER A 111 -9.68 -6.52 -5.95
CA SER A 111 -11.10 -6.56 -5.56
C SER A 111 -11.53 -5.23 -4.98
N GLU A 112 -12.82 -4.93 -5.09
CA GLU A 112 -13.42 -3.75 -4.46
C GLU A 112 -13.24 -3.78 -2.93
N ASP A 113 -13.17 -2.60 -2.33
CA ASP A 113 -13.34 -2.45 -0.89
C ASP A 113 -14.84 -2.41 -0.61
N THR A 114 -15.28 -3.04 0.48
CA THR A 114 -16.70 -3.12 0.86
C THR A 114 -16.94 -2.42 2.19
N LEU A 115 -18.18 -1.96 2.39
CA LEU A 115 -18.67 -1.48 3.68
C LEU A 115 -19.62 -2.52 4.23
N THR A 116 -19.52 -2.81 5.53
CA THR A 116 -20.58 -3.58 6.20
C THR A 116 -21.84 -2.72 6.33
N GLU A 117 -23.00 -3.35 6.48
CA GLU A 117 -24.27 -2.66 6.73
C GLU A 117 -24.66 -2.88 8.19
N GLU A 118 -24.90 -1.79 8.92
CA GLU A 118 -25.45 -1.82 10.27
C GLU A 118 -26.96 -1.60 10.21
N ASP A 119 -27.72 -2.46 10.92
CA ASP A 119 -29.17 -2.34 10.98
C ASP A 119 -29.57 -1.31 12.03
N VAL A 120 -30.23 -0.24 11.59
CA VAL A 120 -30.73 0.85 12.46
C VAL A 120 -32.25 0.94 12.44
N THR A 121 -32.92 -0.13 12.00
CA THR A 121 -34.39 -0.16 11.87
C THR A 121 -35.06 0.15 13.21
N THR A 122 -35.88 1.20 13.22
CA THR A 122 -36.66 1.65 14.37
C THR A 122 -38.11 1.17 14.25
N MET A 123 -38.85 1.25 15.36
CA MET A 123 -40.28 0.86 15.39
C MET A 123 -41.16 1.72 14.47
N CYS A 124 -40.68 2.88 14.03
CA CYS A 124 -41.41 3.78 13.15
C CYS A 124 -41.07 3.59 11.67
N ASP A 125 -40.14 2.68 11.35
CA ASP A 125 -39.72 2.43 9.98
C ASP A 125 -40.61 1.37 9.32
N ASP A 126 -41.09 1.68 8.11
CA ASP A 126 -41.92 0.78 7.30
C ASP A 126 -41.11 -0.32 6.59
N GLY A 127 -39.79 -0.35 6.78
CA GLY A 127 -38.86 -1.29 6.15
C GLY A 127 -37.49 -1.32 6.83
N LYS A 128 -36.58 -2.16 6.34
CA LYS A 128 -35.22 -2.26 6.89
C LYS A 128 -34.43 -0.97 6.60
N ALA A 129 -33.98 -0.28 7.63
CA ALA A 129 -33.08 0.87 7.53
C ALA A 129 -31.66 0.43 7.87
N THR A 130 -30.69 0.79 7.03
CA THR A 130 -29.28 0.42 7.20
C THR A 130 -28.38 1.65 7.12
N GLU A 131 -27.35 1.69 7.97
CA GLU A 131 -26.25 2.64 7.93
C GLU A 131 -24.95 1.97 7.47
N ALA A 132 -24.00 2.77 6.97
CA ALA A 132 -22.70 2.28 6.56
C ALA A 132 -21.84 1.96 7.79
N GLY A 133 -21.44 0.69 7.90
CA GLY A 133 -20.58 0.17 8.96
C GLY A 133 -19.10 0.29 8.63
N GLU A 134 -18.32 -0.70 9.08
CA GLU A 134 -16.86 -0.71 8.97
C GLU A 134 -16.37 -1.01 7.55
N PHE A 135 -15.16 -0.50 7.24
CA PHE A 135 -14.47 -0.80 5.99
C PHE A 135 -13.86 -2.20 6.00
N GLU A 136 -14.17 -2.98 4.97
CA GLU A 136 -13.48 -4.21 4.64
C GLU A 136 -12.59 -4.00 3.42
N TYR A 137 -11.27 -4.00 3.66
CA TYR A 137 -10.30 -3.83 2.58
C TYR A 137 -10.27 -5.05 1.66
N GLY A 138 -10.15 -4.76 0.37
CA GLY A 138 -10.04 -5.75 -0.70
C GLY A 138 -8.74 -6.55 -0.68
N GLU A 139 -8.51 -7.24 -1.79
CA GLU A 139 -7.39 -8.12 -2.02
C GLU A 139 -6.81 -7.87 -3.41
N THR A 140 -5.49 -7.98 -3.54
CA THR A 140 -4.82 -8.00 -4.84
C THR A 140 -4.48 -9.43 -5.22
N GLN A 141 -5.10 -9.94 -6.27
CA GLN A 141 -4.80 -11.22 -6.88
C GLN A 141 -3.79 -11.05 -8.00
N MET A 142 -2.79 -11.93 -8.03
CA MET A 142 -1.74 -11.95 -9.04
C MET A 142 -1.67 -13.31 -9.70
N LYS A 143 -1.52 -13.33 -11.02
CA LYS A 143 -1.15 -14.53 -11.78
C LYS A 143 0.15 -14.28 -12.53
N PHE A 144 1.09 -15.22 -12.44
CA PHE A 144 2.43 -15.10 -12.99
C PHE A 144 2.98 -16.44 -13.47
N PHE A 145 3.97 -16.41 -14.36
CA PHE A 145 4.69 -17.63 -14.75
C PHE A 145 5.59 -18.10 -13.61
N THR A 146 5.60 -19.40 -13.34
CA THR A 146 6.41 -20.00 -12.29
C THR A 146 7.89 -19.97 -12.66
N ALA A 147 8.68 -19.30 -11.83
CA ALA A 147 10.12 -19.12 -11.94
C ALA A 147 10.73 -19.18 -10.53
N PRO A 148 10.78 -20.36 -9.90
CA PRO A 148 11.05 -20.52 -8.46
C PRO A 148 12.46 -20.09 -8.05
N THR A 149 13.37 -19.99 -9.01
CA THR A 149 14.74 -19.51 -8.80
C THR A 149 14.85 -17.99 -8.77
N SER A 150 13.83 -17.26 -9.25
CA SER A 150 13.83 -15.80 -9.27
C SER A 150 13.79 -15.23 -7.85
N GLU A 151 14.49 -14.11 -7.65
CA GLU A 151 14.55 -13.45 -6.34
C GLU A 151 13.18 -12.99 -5.88
N MET A 152 12.35 -12.51 -6.81
CA MET A 152 11.00 -12.06 -6.53
C MET A 152 10.12 -13.21 -6.01
N GLN A 153 10.13 -14.37 -6.68
CA GLN A 153 9.31 -15.49 -6.22
C GLN A 153 9.82 -16.05 -4.89
N LYS A 154 11.14 -16.12 -4.68
CA LYS A 154 11.72 -16.45 -3.37
C LYS A 154 11.28 -15.47 -2.27
N LEU A 155 11.24 -14.17 -2.58
CA LEU A 155 10.75 -13.14 -1.66
C LEU A 155 9.27 -13.34 -1.31
N CYS A 156 8.41 -13.59 -2.31
CA CYS A 156 6.99 -13.90 -2.09
C CYS A 156 6.82 -15.11 -1.16
N ARG A 157 7.57 -16.20 -1.39
CA ARG A 157 7.55 -17.38 -0.53
C ARG A 157 8.00 -17.05 0.89
N LYS A 158 9.12 -16.32 1.04
CA LYS A 158 9.65 -15.92 2.35
C LYS A 158 8.61 -15.12 3.14
N LYS A 159 7.99 -14.11 2.51
CA LYS A 159 6.98 -13.25 3.14
C LYS A 159 5.69 -13.99 3.49
N PHE A 160 5.27 -14.95 2.67
CA PHE A 160 4.13 -15.82 2.97
C PHE A 160 4.39 -16.64 4.24
N PHE A 161 5.52 -17.35 4.33
CA PHE A 161 5.84 -18.17 5.50
C PHE A 161 6.14 -17.36 6.76
N SER A 162 6.71 -16.14 6.62
CA SER A 162 6.93 -15.25 7.76
C SER A 162 5.67 -14.52 8.22
N LYS A 163 4.54 -14.63 7.49
CA LYS A 163 3.28 -13.91 7.77
C LYS A 163 3.48 -12.40 7.92
N SER A 164 4.53 -11.85 7.31
CA SER A 164 4.92 -10.46 7.50
C SER A 164 4.03 -9.54 6.70
N LYS A 165 3.61 -8.43 7.29
CA LYS A 165 3.04 -7.30 6.56
C LYS A 165 4.14 -6.60 5.77
N PHE A 166 3.81 -6.08 4.59
CA PHE A 166 4.75 -5.36 3.73
C PHE A 166 4.02 -4.33 2.86
N PRO A 167 4.71 -3.24 2.49
CA PRO A 167 4.21 -2.33 1.47
C PRO A 167 4.47 -2.93 0.09
N PHE A 168 3.61 -2.63 -0.87
CA PHE A 168 3.82 -2.88 -2.29
C PHE A 168 3.52 -1.61 -3.07
N ARG A 169 4.07 -1.51 -4.28
CA ARG A 169 3.75 -0.40 -5.18
C ARG A 169 3.53 -0.86 -6.62
N LEU A 170 2.61 -0.17 -7.29
CA LEU A 170 2.23 -0.37 -8.68
C LEU A 170 2.45 0.93 -9.46
N VAL A 171 3.50 1.00 -10.25
CA VAL A 171 3.79 2.19 -11.07
C VAL A 171 3.04 2.06 -12.39
N PHE A 172 2.07 2.95 -12.61
CA PHE A 172 1.33 2.98 -13.85
C PHE A 172 2.15 3.62 -14.99
N PRO A 173 2.01 3.12 -16.23
CA PRO A 173 2.66 3.73 -17.38
C PRO A 173 2.03 5.10 -17.72
N ASN A 174 2.67 5.81 -18.66
CA ASN A 174 2.18 7.09 -19.19
C ASN A 174 2.00 8.21 -18.16
N GLY A 175 2.75 8.18 -17.06
CA GLY A 175 2.71 9.22 -16.03
C GLY A 175 1.42 9.23 -15.22
N GLN A 176 0.70 8.11 -15.13
CA GLN A 176 -0.57 8.00 -14.41
C GLN A 176 -0.41 7.80 -12.89
N GLY A 177 0.79 8.05 -12.37
CA GLY A 177 1.08 7.97 -10.94
C GLY A 177 1.46 6.56 -10.47
N THR A 178 1.47 6.38 -9.15
CA THR A 178 1.85 5.14 -8.49
C THR A 178 0.84 4.74 -7.41
N MET A 179 0.39 3.49 -7.52
CA MET A 179 -0.23 2.64 -6.51
C MET A 179 0.63 2.41 -5.29
N TYR A 180 0.25 2.79 -4.08
CA TYR A 180 0.88 2.28 -2.86
C TYR A 180 -0.15 1.53 -2.01
N GLY A 181 0.20 0.32 -1.60
CA GLY A 181 -0.65 -0.48 -0.73
C GLY A 181 0.15 -1.20 0.34
N THR A 182 -0.53 -1.67 1.37
CA THR A 182 0.08 -2.49 2.44
C THR A 182 -0.77 -3.73 2.66
N GLY A 183 -0.11 -4.88 2.76
CA GLY A 183 -0.81 -6.12 3.00
C GLY A 183 0.10 -7.26 3.43
N TYR A 184 -0.46 -8.46 3.43
CA TYR A 184 0.25 -9.72 3.62
C TYR A 184 -0.26 -10.75 2.62
N PHE A 185 0.55 -11.77 2.33
CA PHE A 185 0.10 -12.85 1.47
C PHE A 185 -0.93 -13.72 2.20
N LYS A 186 -2.17 -13.72 1.72
CA LYS A 186 -3.27 -14.59 2.20
C LYS A 186 -3.13 -15.99 1.61
N SER A 187 -2.74 -16.08 0.35
CA SER A 187 -2.52 -17.33 -0.36
C SER A 187 -1.38 -17.19 -1.37
N GLY A 188 -0.75 -18.32 -1.70
CA GLY A 188 0.36 -18.38 -2.66
C GLY A 188 0.89 -19.82 -2.76
N ASN A 189 1.94 -20.02 -3.57
CA ASN A 189 2.59 -21.32 -3.81
C ASN A 189 1.78 -22.37 -4.60
N GLY A 190 0.62 -22.01 -5.16
CA GLY A 190 -0.08 -22.89 -6.10
C GLY A 190 0.64 -22.90 -7.45
N TYR A 191 0.72 -24.05 -8.12
CA TYR A 191 1.21 -24.12 -9.48
C TYR A 191 0.30 -25.00 -10.34
N SER A 192 0.09 -24.59 -11.59
CA SER A 192 -0.66 -25.33 -12.60
C SER A 192 0.13 -25.33 -13.90
N GLY A 193 -0.09 -26.33 -14.75
CA GLY A 193 0.56 -26.43 -16.05
C GLY A 193 -0.13 -27.46 -16.92
N GLU A 194 0.05 -27.32 -18.23
CA GLU A 194 -0.48 -28.23 -19.24
C GLU A 194 0.62 -28.65 -20.22
N THR A 195 0.43 -29.78 -20.90
CA THR A 195 1.37 -30.28 -21.91
C THR A 195 1.56 -29.22 -23.01
N MET A 196 2.81 -28.90 -23.34
CA MET A 196 3.21 -27.80 -24.26
C MET A 196 2.95 -26.37 -23.74
N GLY A 197 2.49 -26.22 -22.49
CA GLY A 197 2.35 -24.93 -21.81
C GLY A 197 3.56 -24.55 -20.95
N LYS A 198 3.44 -23.43 -20.24
CA LYS A 198 4.35 -23.02 -19.16
C LYS A 198 3.67 -23.23 -17.82
N PHE A 199 4.44 -23.48 -16.76
CA PHE A 199 3.88 -23.48 -15.41
C PHE A 199 3.43 -22.06 -15.01
N GLU A 200 2.24 -21.98 -14.45
CA GLU A 200 1.64 -20.77 -13.90
C GLU A 200 1.47 -20.91 -12.40
N SER A 201 1.45 -19.78 -11.71
CA SER A 201 1.23 -19.68 -10.28
C SER A 201 0.41 -18.42 -10.00
N GLY A 202 -0.21 -18.39 -8.83
CA GLY A 202 -0.90 -17.21 -8.33
C GLY A 202 -0.60 -16.94 -6.87
N ALA A 203 -0.80 -15.69 -6.47
CA ALA A 203 -0.73 -15.28 -5.07
C ALA A 203 -1.73 -14.15 -4.82
N THR A 204 -2.26 -14.10 -3.59
CA THR A 204 -3.22 -13.08 -3.17
C THR A 204 -2.67 -12.31 -1.98
N ILE A 205 -2.67 -10.99 -2.08
CA ILE A 205 -2.31 -10.07 -1.00
C ILE A 205 -3.61 -9.55 -0.37
N LYS A 206 -3.84 -9.82 0.92
CA LYS A 206 -4.92 -9.17 1.69
C LYS A 206 -4.45 -7.82 2.16
N HIS A 207 -5.23 -6.77 1.88
CA HIS A 207 -4.89 -5.41 2.26
C HIS A 207 -5.16 -5.20 3.74
N THR A 208 -4.32 -4.41 4.40
CA THR A 208 -4.45 -4.12 5.83
C THR A 208 -4.83 -2.68 6.12
N LYS A 209 -4.71 -1.82 5.11
CA LYS A 209 -5.03 -0.39 5.13
C LYS A 209 -5.47 0.02 3.73
N GLN A 210 -6.06 1.20 3.62
CA GLN A 210 -6.35 1.85 2.35
C GLN A 210 -5.09 1.95 1.47
N GLU A 211 -5.29 1.85 0.16
CA GLU A 211 -4.25 2.21 -0.81
C GLU A 211 -4.18 3.72 -1.02
N TYR A 212 -3.01 4.20 -1.43
CA TYR A 212 -2.77 5.59 -1.74
C TYR A 212 -2.34 5.73 -3.19
N HIS A 213 -3.09 6.52 -3.96
CA HIS A 213 -2.67 6.97 -5.28
C HIS A 213 -1.80 8.21 -5.14
N LEU A 214 -0.57 8.13 -5.65
CA LEU A 214 0.29 9.30 -5.81
C LEU A 214 0.37 9.69 -7.29
N PRO A 215 -0.32 10.78 -7.71
CA PRO A 215 -0.22 11.29 -9.07
C PRO A 215 1.20 11.74 -9.41
N VAL A 216 1.55 11.72 -10.70
CA VAL A 216 2.77 12.42 -11.15
C VAL A 216 2.49 13.92 -11.08
N ALA A 217 3.40 14.66 -10.43
CA ALA A 217 3.36 16.12 -10.35
C ALA A 217 3.60 16.78 -11.73
#